data_AF-A0A4Y2UIJ2-F1
#
_entry.id   AF-A0A4Y2UIJ2-F1
#
_cell.length_a   1.000
_cell.length_b   1.000
_cell.length_c   1.000
_cell.angle_alpha   90.00
_cell.angle_beta   90.00
_cell.angle_gamma   90.00
#
_symmetry.space_group_name_H-M   'P 1'
#
loop_
_entity.id
_entity.type
_entity.pdbx_description
1 polymer ?
#
loop_
_entity_poly.entity_id
_entity_poly.type
_entity_poly.pdbx_seq_one_letter_code
_entity_poly.pdbx_strand_id
1 'polypeptide(L)'
;MLRHPSRTWMTPKCNKDGSFQELQCFDNPGPDDCMCVYKNGAALTRLHQGRNITQCFCYAIAYERYLKDKRAGVMKCDDSGYFKPLQCPWNSNKCSCVSKYGEEVAPPSRDRKSCDDVAHLL
;
A
#
# COMPACT_ATOMS: atom_id res chain seq x y z
N MET A 1 -30.44 19.64 13.22
CA MET A 1 -30.23 18.68 12.11
C MET A 1 -29.26 19.32 11.15
N LEU A 2 -27.98 18.92 11.21
CA LEU A 2 -26.95 19.47 10.31
C LEU A 2 -27.30 19.05 8.87
N ARG A 3 -27.58 20.04 8.02
CA ARG A 3 -27.88 19.83 6.61
C ARG A 3 -26.61 19.29 5.94
N HIS A 4 -26.65 18.04 5.49
CA HIS A 4 -25.56 17.42 4.74
C HIS A 4 -25.30 18.20 3.45
N PRO A 5 -24.06 18.66 3.21
CA PRO A 5 -23.74 19.33 1.96
C PRO A 5 -23.79 18.32 0.81
N SER A 6 -24.53 18.66 -0.23
CA SER A 6 -24.64 17.90 -1.46
C SER A 6 -23.37 18.06 -2.31
N ARG A 7 -22.75 16.91 -2.64
CA ARG A 7 -21.62 16.65 -3.58
C ARG A 7 -20.26 16.40 -2.91
N THR A 8 -19.86 15.12 -2.96
CA THR A 8 -18.52 14.54 -2.74
C THR A 8 -17.87 14.85 -1.40
N TRP A 9 -18.24 14.12 -0.35
CA TRP A 9 -17.38 14.00 0.83
C TRP A 9 -17.12 12.52 1.10
N MET A 10 -15.85 12.10 0.97
CA MET A 10 -15.41 10.82 1.52
C MET A 10 -15.48 10.97 3.03
N THR A 11 -16.45 10.34 3.69
CA THR A 11 -16.51 10.30 5.14
C THR A 11 -15.35 9.42 5.62
N PRO A 12 -14.35 9.95 6.35
CA PRO A 12 -13.23 9.12 6.75
C PRO A 12 -13.68 8.04 7.72
N LYS A 13 -13.33 6.79 7.42
CA LYS A 13 -13.60 5.64 8.28
C LYS A 13 -12.51 5.52 9.32
N CYS A 14 -12.87 5.31 10.58
CA CYS A 14 -11.94 5.21 11.68
C CYS A 14 -12.03 3.85 12.40
N ASN A 15 -10.93 3.44 13.01
CA ASN A 15 -10.86 2.32 13.95
C ASN A 15 -11.37 2.74 15.33
N LYS A 16 -11.59 1.77 16.22
CA LYS A 16 -12.08 2.01 17.59
C LYS A 16 -11.14 2.84 18.46
N ASP A 17 -9.84 2.80 18.15
CA ASP A 17 -8.80 3.57 18.83
C ASP A 17 -8.70 5.03 18.31
N GLY A 18 -9.53 5.42 17.35
CA GLY A 18 -9.53 6.75 16.75
C GLY A 18 -8.54 6.92 15.58
N SER A 19 -7.73 5.91 15.26
CA SER A 19 -6.90 5.94 14.05
C SER A 19 -7.75 5.82 12.79
N PHE A 20 -7.25 6.34 11.67
CA PHE A 20 -7.92 6.14 10.38
C PHE A 20 -7.79 4.67 9.95
N GLN A 21 -8.87 4.11 9.40
CA GLN A 21 -8.78 2.88 8.63
C GLN A 21 -7.87 3.13 7.42
N GLU A 22 -7.00 2.19 7.09
CA GLU A 22 -5.99 2.43 6.07
C GLU A 22 -6.63 2.58 4.68
N LEU A 23 -7.65 1.79 4.37
CA LEU A 23 -8.42 1.89 3.12
C LEU A 23 -9.59 2.87 3.29
N GLN A 24 -9.59 3.94 2.50
CA GLN A 24 -10.63 4.97 2.47
C GLN A 24 -11.24 5.02 1.09
N CYS A 25 -12.56 4.86 0.99
CA CYS A 25 -13.27 4.82 -0.29
C CYS A 25 -14.45 5.78 -0.25
N PHE A 26 -14.84 6.31 -1.42
CA PHE A 26 -16.04 7.12 -1.54
C PHE A 26 -17.32 6.29 -1.38
N ASP A 27 -18.34 6.90 -0.78
CA ASP A 27 -19.65 6.26 -0.57
C ASP A 27 -20.57 6.37 -1.81
N ASN A 28 -20.34 7.33 -2.73
CA ASN A 28 -21.12 7.53 -3.98
C ASN A 28 -20.40 8.55 -4.91
N PRO A 29 -20.29 8.40 -6.26
CA PRO A 29 -21.06 7.53 -7.16
C PRO A 29 -20.52 6.11 -7.38
N GLY A 30 -19.57 5.64 -6.57
CA GLY A 30 -19.18 4.23 -6.59
C GLY A 30 -18.01 3.89 -5.67
N PRO A 31 -17.92 2.62 -5.19
CA PRO A 31 -16.86 2.10 -4.32
C PRO A 31 -15.49 1.97 -5.02
N ASP A 32 -15.39 2.30 -6.30
CA ASP A 32 -14.22 2.00 -7.14
C ASP A 32 -13.08 3.01 -7.01
N ASP A 33 -13.32 4.14 -6.32
CA ASP A 33 -12.26 5.10 -5.99
C ASP A 33 -11.91 5.02 -4.51
N CYS A 34 -10.94 4.15 -4.23
CA CYS A 34 -10.31 4.01 -2.92
C CYS A 34 -8.90 4.61 -2.91
N MET A 35 -8.47 5.05 -1.74
CA MET A 35 -7.10 5.45 -1.44
C MET A 35 -6.62 4.81 -0.14
N CYS A 36 -5.30 4.72 -0.02
CA CYS A 36 -4.65 4.35 1.22
C CYS A 36 -4.25 5.60 2.00
N VAL A 37 -4.54 5.60 3.29
CA VAL A 37 -4.07 6.58 4.26
C VAL A 37 -3.30 5.87 5.37
N TYR A 38 -2.42 6.60 6.05
CA TYR A 38 -1.78 6.13 7.27
C TYR A 38 -2.68 6.35 8.50
N LYS A 39 -2.29 5.80 9.65
CA LYS A 39 -3.04 5.85 10.92
C LYS A 39 -3.44 7.27 11.35
N ASN A 40 -2.67 8.28 10.94
CA ASN A 40 -2.92 9.70 11.21
C ASN A 40 -3.68 10.44 10.08
N GLY A 41 -4.12 9.74 9.04
CA GLY A 41 -4.83 10.31 7.89
C GLY A 41 -3.92 10.79 6.75
N ALA A 42 -2.60 10.65 6.86
CA ALA A 42 -1.69 11.02 5.78
C ALA A 42 -1.94 10.16 4.53
N ALA A 43 -2.17 10.80 3.38
CA ALA A 43 -2.41 10.11 2.12
C ALA A 43 -1.16 9.35 1.65
N LEU A 44 -1.28 8.04 1.44
CA LEU A 44 -0.22 7.16 0.93
C LEU A 44 -0.35 6.91 -0.56
N THR A 45 -1.57 6.94 -1.09
CA THR A 45 -1.85 6.90 -2.53
C THR A 45 -2.65 8.13 -2.97
N ARG A 46 -2.62 8.43 -4.27
CA ARG A 46 -3.49 9.45 -4.85
C ARG A 46 -4.82 8.83 -5.26
N LEU A 47 -5.91 9.55 -4.98
CA LEU A 47 -7.24 9.26 -5.50
C LEU A 47 -7.25 9.31 -7.04
N HIS A 48 -8.13 8.53 -7.67
CA HIS A 48 -8.37 8.57 -9.12
C HIS A 48 -7.14 8.21 -9.98
N GLN A 49 -6.29 7.29 -9.52
CA GLN A 49 -5.17 6.77 -10.34
C GLN A 49 -5.57 5.58 -11.23
N GLY A 50 -6.85 5.21 -11.30
CA GLY A 50 -7.29 4.01 -12.03
C GLY A 50 -6.77 2.71 -11.42
N ARG A 51 -6.40 2.74 -10.13
CA ARG A 51 -5.98 1.55 -9.37
C ARG A 51 -7.17 0.97 -8.65
N ASN A 52 -7.35 -0.34 -8.77
CA ASN A 52 -8.36 -1.08 -8.01
C ASN A 52 -7.80 -1.46 -6.63
N ILE A 53 -7.57 -0.46 -5.78
CA ILE A 53 -7.01 -0.65 -4.44
C ILE A 53 -8.04 -1.35 -3.56
N THR A 54 -7.72 -2.56 -3.12
CA THR A 54 -8.58 -3.35 -2.22
C THR A 54 -7.95 -3.55 -0.84
N GLN A 55 -6.64 -3.32 -0.72
CA GLN A 55 -5.87 -3.40 0.52
C GLN A 55 -4.80 -2.31 0.56
N CYS A 56 -4.25 -2.06 1.74
CA CYS A 56 -3.21 -1.04 1.94
C CYS A 56 -1.91 -1.57 2.55
N PHE A 57 -1.75 -2.90 2.66
CA PHE A 57 -0.60 -3.53 3.31
C PHE A 57 0.75 -3.01 2.80
N CYS A 58 0.93 -2.99 1.48
CA CYS A 58 2.19 -2.55 0.91
C CYS A 58 2.46 -1.06 1.19
N TYR A 59 1.46 -0.20 1.01
CA TYR A 59 1.61 1.23 1.24
C TYR A 59 1.85 1.57 2.71
N ALA A 60 1.12 0.95 3.64
CA ALA A 60 1.25 1.17 5.07
C ALA A 60 2.63 0.72 5.57
N ILE A 61 3.06 -0.50 5.24
CA ILE A 61 4.37 -1.03 5.65
C ILE A 61 5.52 -0.26 4.99
N ALA A 62 5.40 0.10 3.71
CA ALA A 62 6.40 0.91 3.02
C ALA A 62 6.56 2.29 3.69
N TYR A 63 5.45 2.89 4.10
CA TYR A 63 5.48 4.17 4.81
C TYR A 63 6.11 4.03 6.21
N GLU A 64 5.77 2.99 6.97
CA GLU A 64 6.42 2.71 8.26
C GLU A 64 7.94 2.50 8.11
N ARG A 65 8.38 1.80 7.06
CA ARG A 65 9.81 1.66 6.73
C ARG A 65 10.46 3.00 6.42
N TYR A 66 9.81 3.83 5.62
CA TYR A 66 10.29 5.18 5.29
C TYR A 66 10.41 6.08 6.53
N LEU A 67 9.45 6.00 7.46
CA LEU A 67 9.49 6.75 8.72
C LEU A 67 10.65 6.32 9.62
N LYS A 68 10.98 5.01 9.62
CA LYS A 68 12.11 4.47 10.39
C LYS A 68 13.47 4.80 9.74
N ASP A 69 13.56 4.67 8.43
CA ASP A 69 14.75 5.02 7.65
C ASP A 69 14.33 5.68 6.34
N LYS A 70 14.55 7.00 6.24
CA LYS A 70 14.25 7.77 5.02
C LYS A 70 15.09 7.35 3.81
N ARG A 71 16.18 6.62 4.04
CA ARG A 71 17.02 6.06 2.99
C ARG A 71 16.57 4.67 2.58
N ALA A 72 15.59 4.05 3.26
CA ALA A 72 15.01 2.80 2.83
C ALA A 72 14.45 2.97 1.41
N GLY A 73 14.84 2.07 0.51
CA GLY A 73 14.39 2.15 -0.86
C GLY A 73 12.88 1.93 -0.95
N VAL A 74 12.28 2.51 -1.98
CA VAL A 74 10.83 2.42 -2.23
C VAL A 74 10.45 0.97 -2.52
N MET A 75 9.53 0.43 -1.74
CA MET A 75 8.93 -0.88 -1.98
C MET A 75 7.94 -0.79 -3.15
N LYS A 76 7.87 -1.84 -3.97
CA LYS A 76 6.96 -1.91 -5.12
C LYS A 76 5.64 -2.56 -4.71
N CYS A 77 4.56 -1.81 -4.85
CA CYS A 77 3.20 -2.30 -4.66
C CYS A 77 2.53 -2.61 -6.00
N ASP A 78 1.62 -3.58 -6.01
CA ASP A 78 0.68 -3.77 -7.11
C ASP A 78 -0.51 -2.80 -7.01
N ASP A 79 -1.41 -2.86 -8.00
CA ASP A 79 -2.55 -1.94 -8.06
C ASP A 79 -3.67 -2.31 -7.08
N SER A 80 -3.63 -3.51 -6.48
CA SER A 80 -4.52 -3.94 -5.40
C SER A 80 -4.05 -3.49 -4.02
N GLY A 81 -2.79 -3.05 -3.91
CA GLY A 81 -2.14 -2.58 -2.69
C GLY A 81 -1.41 -3.67 -1.90
N TYR A 82 -1.18 -4.83 -2.51
CA TYR A 82 -0.24 -5.84 -2.02
C TYR A 82 1.17 -5.58 -2.54
N PHE A 83 2.16 -6.30 -2.01
CA PHE A 83 3.52 -6.24 -2.52
C PHE A 83 3.64 -6.95 -3.86
N LYS A 84 4.37 -6.35 -4.81
CA LYS A 84 4.87 -7.13 -5.95
C LYS A 84 5.89 -8.16 -5.43
N PRO A 85 5.89 -9.41 -5.91
CA PRO A 85 6.81 -10.43 -5.43
C PRO A 85 8.28 -10.01 -5.46
N LEU A 86 8.74 -9.44 -6.58
CA LEU A 86 10.12 -9.00 -6.75
C LEU A 86 10.32 -7.57 -6.23
N GLN A 87 11.15 -7.44 -5.20
CA GLN A 87 11.51 -6.16 -4.58
C GLN A 87 12.95 -5.81 -4.91
N CYS A 88 13.13 -4.70 -5.64
CA CYS A 88 14.44 -4.15 -6.02
C CYS A 88 14.51 -2.70 -5.56
N PRO A 89 14.90 -2.44 -4.29
CA PRO A 89 15.02 -1.10 -3.75
C PRO A 89 16.04 -0.27 -4.57
N TRP A 90 15.70 0.96 -4.95
CA TRP A 90 16.56 1.80 -5.82
C TRP A 90 17.92 2.15 -5.21
N ASN A 91 18.01 2.13 -3.88
CA ASN A 91 19.23 2.37 -3.10
C ASN A 91 20.09 1.08 -2.95
N SER A 92 19.67 -0.03 -3.54
CA SER A 92 20.31 -1.33 -3.52
C SER A 92 20.49 -1.84 -4.95
N ASN A 93 21.59 -2.57 -5.20
CA ASN A 93 21.76 -3.31 -6.46
C ASN A 93 21.34 -4.78 -6.36
N LYS A 94 20.64 -5.14 -5.29
CA LYS A 94 20.12 -6.48 -5.02
C LYS A 94 18.60 -6.46 -5.01
N CYS A 95 18.01 -7.54 -5.49
CA CYS A 95 16.58 -7.79 -5.41
C CYS A 95 16.29 -8.98 -4.48
N SER A 96 15.21 -8.90 -3.70
CA SER A 96 14.66 -10.00 -2.89
C SER A 96 13.27 -10.40 -3.38
N CYS A 97 12.78 -11.54 -2.90
CA CYS A 97 11.39 -11.92 -3.09
C CYS A 97 10.63 -11.80 -1.78
N VAL A 98 9.41 -11.27 -1.87
CA VAL A 98 8.50 -11.15 -0.74
C VAL A 98 7.16 -11.79 -1.05
N SER A 99 6.45 -12.26 -0.02
CA SER A 99 5.04 -12.64 -0.14
C SER A 99 4.16 -11.42 -0.42
N LYS A 100 2.89 -11.63 -0.78
CA LYS A 100 1.91 -10.52 -0.94
C LYS A 100 1.77 -9.62 0.30
N TYR A 101 2.13 -10.11 1.49
CA TYR A 101 2.10 -9.36 2.76
C TYR A 101 3.43 -8.68 3.10
N GLY A 102 4.48 -8.87 2.30
CA GLY A 102 5.77 -8.20 2.45
C GLY A 102 6.81 -8.96 3.27
N GLU A 103 6.54 -10.22 3.62
CA GLU A 103 7.49 -11.10 4.29
C GLU A 103 8.55 -11.56 3.30
N GLU A 104 9.83 -11.50 3.65
CA GLU A 104 10.91 -11.95 2.78
C GLU A 104 10.92 -13.48 2.68
N VAL A 105 10.76 -14.00 1.46
CA VAL A 105 10.76 -15.43 1.15
C VAL A 105 12.03 -15.88 0.44
N ALA A 106 12.82 -14.92 -0.08
CA ALA A 106 14.15 -15.19 -0.60
C ALA A 106 15.09 -14.00 -0.37
N PRO A 107 16.36 -14.25 -0.01
CA PRO A 107 17.29 -13.20 0.36
C PRO A 107 17.68 -12.30 -0.83
N PRO A 108 18.13 -11.06 -0.56
CA PRO A 108 18.58 -10.14 -1.61
C PRO A 108 19.79 -10.67 -2.38
N SER A 109 19.68 -10.76 -3.70
CA SER A 109 20.78 -11.12 -4.62
C SER A 109 20.83 -10.18 -5.83
N ARG A 110 22.02 -9.96 -6.38
CA ARG A 110 22.21 -9.16 -7.62
C ARG A 110 21.69 -9.89 -8.87
N ASP A 111 21.71 -11.23 -8.81
CA ASP A 111 21.35 -12.11 -9.93
C ASP A 111 19.85 -12.42 -9.95
N ARG A 112 19.11 -12.06 -8.89
CA ARG A 112 17.67 -12.29 -8.80
C ARG A 112 16.90 -11.35 -9.75
N LYS A 113 16.26 -11.92 -10.77
CA LYS A 113 15.44 -11.20 -11.77
C LYS A 113 13.96 -11.56 -11.73
N SER A 114 13.59 -12.68 -11.12
CA SER A 114 12.21 -13.10 -10.88
C SER A 114 12.08 -13.81 -9.53
N CYS A 115 10.86 -14.23 -9.21
CA CYS A 115 10.51 -14.99 -8.00
C CYS A 115 9.87 -16.34 -8.33
N ASP A 116 10.10 -16.84 -9.55
CA ASP A 116 9.45 -18.07 -10.03
C ASP A 116 9.94 -19.31 -9.25
N ASP A 117 11.19 -19.27 -8.79
CA ASP A 117 11.82 -20.28 -7.91
C ASP A 117 11.11 -20.43 -6.55
N VAL A 118 10.40 -19.38 -6.12
CA VAL A 118 9.68 -19.32 -4.85
C VAL A 118 8.18 -19.05 -5.03
N ALA A 119 7.62 -19.33 -6.21
CA ALA A 119 6.23 -19.01 -6.54
C ALA A 119 5.19 -19.61 -5.57
N HIS A 120 5.50 -20.75 -4.95
CA HIS A 120 4.66 -21.42 -3.95
C HIS A 120 4.57 -20.69 -2.60
N LEU A 121 5.38 -19.64 -2.38
CA LEU A 121 5.43 -18.84 -1.15
C LEU A 121 4.87 -17.41 -1.33
N LEU A 122 4.42 -17.05 -2.54
CA LEU A 122 4.02 -15.68 -2.89
C LEU A 122 2.59 -15.32 -2.47
#